data_AF-A0A918EJD1-F1
#
_entry.id   AF-A0A918EJD1-F1
#
_cell.length_a   1.000
_cell.length_b   1.000
_cell.length_c   1.000
_cell.angle_alpha   90.00
_cell.angle_beta   90.00
_cell.angle_gamma   90.00
#
_symmetry.space_group_name_H-M   'P 1'
#
loop_
_entity.id
_entity.type
_entity.pdbx_description
1 polymer ?
#
loop_
_entity_poly.entity_id
_entity_poly.type
_entity_poly.pdbx_seq_one_letter_code
_entity_poly.pdbx_strand_id
1 'polypeptide(L)'
;MESVQDRRRGKRVPNGGLLHSYANLYFDARNPMMYRLFNQEARRDLIVIRISNAVLDLPDAVLTDGNAAAGTTRFFDSPTGLKYLDESRIYAESWNYADPFEKAERKRQRCAEMLIPEFVSPDHIVGCYTLNQEHLATCVDADPHWKVEVNRNVYFR
;
A
#
# COMPACT_ATOMS: atom_id res chain seq x y z
N MET A 1 -11.95 17.31 9.52
CA MET A 1 -11.13 16.80 8.40
C MET A 1 -11.61 15.38 8.17
N GLU A 2 -12.29 15.10 7.04
CA GLU A 2 -12.76 13.72 6.76
C GLU A 2 -11.59 12.75 6.83
N SER A 3 -11.80 11.61 7.48
CA SER A 3 -10.79 10.56 7.50
C SER A 3 -10.57 10.05 6.08
N VAL A 4 -9.38 9.50 5.79
CA VAL A 4 -9.15 8.82 4.49
C VAL A 4 -10.20 7.72 4.28
N GLN A 5 -10.70 7.11 5.36
CA GLN A 5 -11.76 6.09 5.30
C GLN A 5 -13.11 6.66 4.85
N ASP A 6 -13.47 7.87 5.26
CA ASP A 6 -14.72 8.52 4.83
C ASP A 6 -14.74 8.78 3.33
N ARG A 7 -13.62 9.25 2.78
CA ARG A 7 -13.46 9.49 1.34
C ARG A 7 -13.54 8.21 0.50
N ARG A 8 -13.17 7.05 1.09
CA ARG A 8 -13.22 5.75 0.42
C ARG A 8 -14.63 5.17 0.35
N ARG A 9 -15.50 5.48 1.32
CA ARG A 9 -16.83 4.85 1.48
C ARG A 9 -17.73 4.98 0.25
N GLY A 10 -17.66 6.09 -0.48
CA GLY A 10 -18.49 6.33 -1.66
C GLY A 10 -17.77 6.16 -3.00
N LYS A 11 -16.47 5.86 -3.02
CA LYS A 11 -15.69 5.84 -4.26
C LYS A 11 -15.87 4.53 -5.00
N ARG A 12 -16.03 4.59 -6.33
CA ARG A 12 -16.09 3.42 -7.21
C ARG A 12 -14.79 3.26 -7.99
N VAL A 13 -14.38 2.01 -8.17
CA VAL A 13 -13.34 1.64 -9.12
C VAL A 13 -13.98 1.63 -10.52
N PRO A 14 -13.37 2.25 -11.54
CA PRO A 14 -13.91 2.23 -12.90
C PRO A 14 -14.18 0.80 -13.38
N ASN A 15 -15.36 0.58 -13.97
CA ASN A 15 -15.83 -0.75 -14.42
C ASN A 15 -15.86 -1.84 -13.32
N GLY A 16 -15.77 -1.46 -12.05
CA GLY A 16 -15.72 -2.37 -10.91
C GLY A 16 -16.65 -1.98 -9.76
N GLY A 17 -16.29 -2.46 -8.57
CA GLY A 17 -17.08 -2.30 -7.34
C GLY A 17 -16.87 -0.98 -6.60
N LEU A 18 -17.37 -0.93 -5.37
CA LEU A 18 -17.01 0.13 -4.42
C LEU A 18 -15.56 -0.08 -3.98
N LEU A 19 -14.79 0.98 -3.75
CA LEU A 19 -13.41 0.88 -3.30
C LEU A 19 -13.26 0.10 -1.98
N HIS A 20 -14.31 0.04 -1.17
CA HIS A 20 -14.32 -0.76 0.06
C HIS A 20 -14.40 -2.27 -0.19
N SER A 21 -14.84 -2.72 -1.37
CA SER A 21 -14.92 -4.13 -1.73
C SER A 21 -13.60 -4.68 -2.29
N TYR A 22 -12.50 -3.93 -2.12
CA TYR A 22 -11.17 -4.32 -2.58
C TYR A 22 -10.21 -4.36 -1.39
N ALA A 23 -9.37 -5.39 -1.37
CA ALA A 23 -8.16 -5.41 -0.56
C ALA A 23 -7.12 -4.47 -1.19
N ASN A 24 -6.66 -3.49 -0.41
CA ASN A 24 -5.73 -2.46 -0.88
C ASN A 24 -4.29 -2.79 -0.49
N LEU A 25 -3.48 -3.06 -1.51
CA LEU A 25 -2.05 -3.34 -1.39
C LEU A 25 -1.26 -2.11 -1.82
N TYR A 26 -0.19 -1.78 -1.11
CA TYR A 26 0.73 -0.72 -1.53
C TYR A 26 1.94 -1.33 -2.23
N PHE A 27 2.42 -0.69 -3.29
CA PHE A 27 3.69 -1.08 -3.93
C PHE A 27 4.91 -0.88 -3.03
N ASP A 28 4.87 0.18 -2.22
CA ASP A 28 5.89 0.49 -1.22
C ASP A 28 5.25 0.62 0.15
N ALA A 29 5.74 -0.17 1.12
CA ALA A 29 5.30 -0.09 2.50
C ALA A 29 5.82 1.18 3.21
N ARG A 30 6.92 1.77 2.76
CA ARG A 30 7.49 3.01 3.31
C ARG A 30 6.76 4.26 2.77
N ASN A 31 5.44 4.27 2.84
CA ASN A 31 4.62 5.31 2.22
C ASN A 31 4.10 6.36 3.25
N PRO A 32 3.42 7.42 2.80
CA PRO A 32 2.83 8.42 3.70
C PRO A 32 1.81 7.87 4.71
N MET A 33 1.15 6.74 4.41
CA MET A 33 0.23 6.08 5.32
C MET A 33 1.01 5.46 6.49
N MET A 34 2.09 4.72 6.20
CA MET A 34 3.00 4.21 7.22
C MET A 34 3.59 5.34 8.08
N TYR A 35 4.04 6.45 7.46
CA TYR A 35 4.55 7.61 8.20
C TYR A 35 3.51 8.17 9.18
N ARG A 36 2.25 8.31 8.77
CA ARG A 36 1.16 8.78 9.63
C ARG A 36 0.93 7.85 10.82
N LEU A 37 0.71 6.55 10.58
CA LEU A 37 0.43 5.60 11.67
C LEU A 37 1.58 5.53 12.67
N PHE A 38 2.80 5.44 12.15
CA PHE A 38 3.96 5.15 12.97
C PHE A 38 4.50 6.39 13.69
N ASN A 39 4.63 7.52 12.99
CA ASN A 39 5.24 8.73 13.56
C ASN A 39 4.23 9.72 14.16
N GLN A 40 3.01 9.81 13.61
CA GLN A 40 2.01 10.77 14.10
C GLN A 40 1.05 10.14 15.11
N GLU A 41 0.66 8.89 14.89
CA GLU A 41 -0.27 8.15 15.77
C GLU A 41 0.44 7.17 16.71
N ALA A 42 1.77 7.12 16.66
CA ALA A 42 2.61 6.31 17.54
C ALA A 42 2.25 4.80 17.59
N ARG A 43 1.71 4.25 16.50
CA ARG A 43 1.43 2.81 16.35
C ARG A 43 2.74 2.04 16.16
N ARG A 44 3.28 1.48 17.25
CA ARG A 44 4.57 0.75 17.25
C ARG A 44 4.44 -0.76 17.04
N ASP A 45 3.21 -1.24 16.98
CA ASP A 45 2.77 -2.63 16.80
C ASP A 45 2.52 -3.01 15.33
N LEU A 46 2.88 -2.14 14.39
CA LEU A 46 2.58 -2.36 12.97
C LEU A 46 3.47 -3.46 12.37
N ILE A 47 2.82 -4.45 11.76
CA ILE A 47 3.46 -5.49 10.95
C ILE A 47 3.10 -5.22 9.49
N VAL A 48 4.09 -5.31 8.60
CA VAL A 48 3.87 -5.19 7.16
C VAL A 48 3.84 -6.57 6.55
N ILE A 49 2.70 -6.97 5.99
CA ILE A 49 2.58 -8.22 5.25
C ILE A 49 3.14 -8.01 3.84
N ARG A 50 3.98 -8.94 3.39
CA ARG A 50 4.58 -8.94 2.06
C ARG A 50 3.80 -9.88 1.17
N ILE A 51 3.38 -9.37 0.02
CA ILE A 51 2.56 -10.10 -0.94
C ILE A 51 3.40 -10.44 -2.18
N SER A 52 3.24 -11.65 -2.69
CA SER A 52 3.84 -12.13 -3.94
C SER A 52 3.37 -11.29 -5.11
N ASN A 53 4.26 -11.01 -6.07
CA ASN A 53 3.89 -10.32 -7.31
C ASN A 53 2.93 -11.15 -8.19
N ALA A 54 2.74 -12.44 -7.91
CA ALA A 54 1.74 -13.29 -8.56
C ALA A 54 0.31 -12.71 -8.46
N VAL A 55 0.04 -11.81 -7.50
CA VAL A 55 -1.24 -11.12 -7.44
C VAL A 55 -1.54 -10.25 -8.67
N LEU A 56 -0.51 -9.83 -9.41
CA LEU A 56 -0.64 -9.02 -10.63
C LEU A 56 -1.47 -9.70 -11.72
N ASP A 57 -1.49 -11.04 -11.70
CA ASP A 57 -2.20 -11.85 -12.67
C ASP A 57 -3.59 -12.29 -12.17
N LEU A 58 -4.01 -11.82 -10.99
CA LEU A 58 -5.36 -12.10 -10.48
C LEU A 58 -6.43 -11.42 -11.35
N PRO A 59 -7.58 -12.07 -11.55
CA PRO A 59 -8.67 -11.51 -12.33
C PRO A 59 -9.19 -10.21 -11.69
N ASP A 60 -9.53 -9.25 -12.55
CA ASP A 60 -10.10 -7.96 -12.17
C ASP A 60 -9.25 -7.13 -11.19
N ALA A 61 -7.95 -7.44 -11.08
CA ALA A 61 -7.01 -6.66 -10.32
C ALA A 61 -6.78 -5.29 -10.98
N VAL A 62 -6.82 -4.23 -10.17
CA VAL A 62 -6.71 -2.84 -10.64
C VAL A 62 -5.50 -2.16 -10.02
N LEU A 63 -4.74 -1.44 -10.84
CA LEU A 63 -3.59 -0.64 -10.44
C LEU A 63 -3.99 0.83 -10.36
N THR A 64 -3.40 1.58 -9.43
CA THR A 64 -3.59 3.03 -9.32
C THR A 64 -2.27 3.77 -9.28
N ASP A 65 -2.20 4.94 -9.93
CA ASP A 65 -0.98 5.79 -9.92
C ASP A 65 -0.81 6.63 -8.65
N GLY A 66 -1.59 6.32 -7.61
CA GLY A 66 -1.55 7.00 -6.33
C GLY A 66 -2.71 6.55 -5.45
N ASN A 67 -2.91 7.24 -4.32
CA ASN A 67 -3.96 6.88 -3.37
C ASN A 67 -5.33 6.77 -4.07
N ALA A 68 -5.93 5.59 -4.06
CA ALA A 68 -7.18 5.28 -4.72
C ALA A 68 -8.34 6.16 -4.23
N ALA A 69 -8.29 6.76 -3.04
CA ALA A 69 -9.30 7.69 -2.54
C ALA A 69 -9.18 9.11 -3.13
N ALA A 70 -8.02 9.49 -3.68
CA ALA A 70 -7.79 10.85 -4.19
C ALA A 70 -8.49 11.07 -5.55
N GLY A 71 -9.09 12.25 -5.76
CA GLY A 71 -9.89 12.55 -6.95
C GLY A 71 -9.10 12.54 -8.27
N THR A 72 -7.80 12.81 -8.22
CA THR A 72 -6.90 12.85 -9.39
C THR A 72 -6.26 11.51 -9.73
N THR A 73 -6.53 10.46 -8.94
CA THR A 73 -5.95 9.13 -9.15
C THR A 73 -6.57 8.43 -10.34
N ARG A 74 -5.69 7.92 -11.21
CA ARG A 74 -6.06 7.11 -12.37
C ARG A 74 -6.01 5.63 -12.01
N PHE A 75 -6.85 4.86 -12.70
CA PHE A 75 -7.00 3.43 -12.52
C PHE A 75 -6.65 2.72 -13.83
N PHE A 76 -6.00 1.57 -13.74
CA PHE A 76 -5.54 0.79 -14.88
C PHE A 76 -5.73 -0.70 -14.64
N ASP A 77 -5.94 -1.47 -15.70
CA ASP A 77 -6.05 -2.92 -15.60
C ASP A 77 -4.67 -3.54 -15.31
N SER A 78 -4.61 -4.48 -14.36
CA SER A 78 -3.41 -5.28 -14.13
C SER A 78 -3.30 -6.42 -15.15
N PRO A 79 -2.08 -6.83 -15.58
CA PRO A 79 -0.78 -6.17 -15.33
C PRO A 79 -0.45 -5.08 -16.36
N THR A 80 -1.24 -4.93 -17.44
CA THR A 80 -0.88 -4.06 -18.57
C THR A 80 -0.72 -2.58 -18.21
N GLY A 81 -1.37 -2.16 -17.11
CA GLY A 81 -1.33 -0.81 -16.57
C GLY A 81 -0.01 -0.43 -15.89
N LEU A 82 0.88 -1.39 -15.58
CA LEU A 82 2.17 -1.12 -14.95
C LEU A 82 2.99 -0.09 -15.73
N LYS A 83 2.89 -0.08 -17.07
CA LYS A 83 3.59 0.88 -17.94
C LYS A 83 3.21 2.35 -17.71
N TYR A 84 2.11 2.62 -17.01
CA TYR A 84 1.65 3.98 -16.68
C TYR A 84 2.08 4.43 -15.28
N LEU A 85 2.69 3.54 -14.49
CA LEU A 85 3.21 3.83 -13.16
C LEU A 85 4.63 4.39 -13.26
N ASP A 86 4.91 5.43 -12.49
CA ASP A 86 6.25 6.01 -12.39
C ASP A 86 6.96 5.46 -11.14
N GLU A 87 7.81 4.45 -11.34
CA GLU A 87 8.57 3.82 -10.26
C GLU A 87 9.40 4.82 -9.46
N SER A 88 9.97 5.83 -10.12
CA SER A 88 10.79 6.86 -9.46
C SER A 88 9.99 7.72 -8.48
N ARG A 89 8.67 7.81 -8.68
CA ARG A 89 7.74 8.52 -7.80
C ARG A 89 7.22 7.61 -6.71
N ILE A 90 6.86 6.37 -7.05
CA ILE A 90 6.29 5.39 -6.11
C ILE A 90 7.31 5.02 -5.03
N TYR A 91 8.54 4.72 -5.45
CA TYR A 91 9.64 4.28 -4.58
C TYR A 91 10.59 5.41 -4.17
N ALA A 92 10.25 6.68 -4.44
CA ALA A 92 11.04 7.82 -3.99
C ALA A 92 11.32 7.72 -2.47
N GLU A 93 12.41 8.25 -1.92
CA GLU A 93 12.60 8.18 -0.45
C GLU A 93 11.83 9.26 0.32
N SER A 94 11.52 10.38 -0.34
CA SER A 94 10.85 11.55 0.22
C SER A 94 9.77 12.07 -0.73
N TRP A 95 8.75 12.71 -0.15
CA TRP A 95 7.72 13.47 -0.85
C TRP A 95 7.66 14.93 -0.36
N ASN A 96 8.66 15.36 0.41
CA ASN A 96 8.70 16.72 0.95
C ASN A 96 9.38 17.68 -0.03
N TYR A 97 8.57 18.52 -0.68
CA TYR A 97 9.00 19.51 -1.66
C TYR A 97 8.52 20.89 -1.24
N ALA A 98 9.21 21.93 -1.71
CA ALA A 98 8.88 23.32 -1.39
C ALA A 98 7.54 23.74 -2.00
N ASP A 99 7.28 23.34 -3.25
CA ASP A 99 6.00 23.58 -3.89
C ASP A 99 4.90 22.69 -3.26
N PRO A 100 3.82 23.27 -2.72
CA PRO A 100 2.74 22.52 -2.09
C PRO A 100 2.01 21.57 -3.04
N PHE A 101 1.87 21.94 -4.33
CA PHE A 101 1.19 21.10 -5.32
C PHE A 101 2.03 19.88 -5.67
N GLU A 102 3.32 20.05 -5.94
CA GLU A 102 4.26 18.97 -6.17
C GLU A 102 4.36 18.04 -4.95
N LYS A 103 4.43 18.62 -3.75
CA LYS A 103 4.43 17.85 -2.49
C LYS A 103 3.17 16.99 -2.36
N ALA A 104 2.00 17.57 -2.62
CA ALA A 104 0.73 16.84 -2.55
C ALA A 104 0.66 15.71 -3.59
N GLU A 105 1.11 15.98 -4.82
CA GLU A 105 1.10 15.01 -5.92
C GLU A 105 2.09 13.86 -5.67
N ARG A 106 3.32 14.14 -5.27
CA ARG A 106 4.30 13.11 -4.92
C ARG A 106 3.83 12.28 -3.72
N LYS A 107 3.21 12.92 -2.72
CA LYS A 107 2.61 12.21 -1.59
C LYS A 107 1.50 11.28 -2.06
N ARG A 108 0.67 11.69 -3.02
CA ARG A 108 -0.38 10.86 -3.61
C ARG A 108 0.23 9.67 -4.36
N GLN A 109 1.21 9.91 -5.24
CA GLN A 109 1.85 8.89 -6.08
C GLN A 109 2.58 7.82 -5.26
N ARG A 110 3.21 8.20 -4.14
CA ARG A 110 3.78 7.23 -3.18
C ARG A 110 2.77 6.33 -2.49
N CYS A 111 1.50 6.69 -2.52
CA CYS A 111 0.40 5.85 -2.09
C CYS A 111 -0.24 5.11 -3.28
N ALA A 112 0.50 4.85 -4.37
CA ALA A 112 0.04 3.97 -5.44
C ALA A 112 -0.39 2.62 -4.86
N GLU A 113 -1.55 2.15 -5.28
CA GLU A 113 -2.20 0.97 -4.75
C GLU A 113 -2.39 -0.07 -5.87
N MET A 114 -2.41 -1.32 -5.46
CA MET A 114 -2.98 -2.41 -6.20
C MET A 114 -4.22 -2.89 -5.45
N LEU A 115 -5.35 -2.96 -6.16
CA LEU A 115 -6.65 -3.27 -5.62
C LEU A 115 -7.05 -4.66 -6.08
N ILE A 116 -7.15 -5.59 -5.14
CA ILE A 116 -7.62 -6.95 -5.39
C ILE A 116 -9.09 -7.04 -4.98
N PRO A 117 -10.01 -7.49 -5.85
CA PRO A 117 -11.40 -7.66 -5.49
C PRO A 117 -11.55 -8.61 -4.29
N GLU A 118 -12.43 -8.23 -3.35
CA GLU A 118 -12.85 -8.99 -2.18
C GLU A 118 -11.74 -9.29 -1.15
N PHE A 119 -10.76 -10.13 -1.48
CA PHE A 119 -9.70 -10.56 -0.58
C PHE A 119 -8.44 -11.02 -1.32
N VAL A 120 -7.34 -11.12 -0.58
CA VAL A 120 -6.07 -11.73 -1.06
C VAL A 120 -5.93 -13.08 -0.38
N SER A 121 -5.78 -14.17 -1.15
CA SER A 121 -5.52 -15.49 -0.57
C SER A 121 -4.24 -15.47 0.28
N PRO A 122 -4.23 -16.10 1.47
CA PRO A 122 -3.01 -16.28 2.26
C PRO A 122 -1.85 -16.92 1.48
N ASP A 123 -2.13 -17.72 0.44
CA ASP A 123 -1.11 -18.32 -0.43
C ASP A 123 -0.23 -17.29 -1.16
N HIS A 124 -0.71 -16.04 -1.29
CA HIS A 124 0.06 -14.96 -1.85
C HIS A 124 0.94 -14.24 -0.81
N ILE A 125 0.84 -14.58 0.47
CA ILE A 125 1.71 -13.99 1.50
C ILE A 125 3.06 -14.69 1.47
N VAL A 126 4.13 -13.90 1.26
CA VAL A 126 5.51 -14.43 1.19
C VAL A 126 6.32 -14.15 2.44
N GLY A 127 5.80 -13.32 3.34
CA GLY A 127 6.52 -12.95 4.55
C GLY A 127 5.95 -11.72 5.23
N CYS A 128 6.69 -11.23 6.21
CA CYS A 128 6.37 -9.98 6.87
C CYS A 128 7.63 -9.15 7.18
N TYR A 129 7.47 -7.84 7.30
CA TYR A 129 8.44 -6.98 7.95
C TYR A 129 7.94 -6.56 9.33
N THR A 130 8.88 -6.51 10.27
CA THR A 130 8.65 -5.98 11.63
C THR A 130 9.65 -4.86 11.94
N LEU A 131 9.31 -4.00 12.90
CA LEU A 131 10.21 -2.96 13.38
C LEU A 131 11.36 -3.54 14.23
N ASN A 132 11.03 -4.50 15.08
CA ASN A 132 11.88 -5.07 16.11
C ASN A 132 11.68 -6.59 16.20
N GLN A 133 12.57 -7.23 16.96
CA GLN A 133 12.55 -8.68 17.16
C GLN A 133 11.30 -9.17 17.89
N GLU A 134 10.71 -8.32 18.74
CA GLU A 134 9.53 -8.64 19.56
C GLU A 134 8.33 -9.11 18.72
N HIS A 135 8.07 -8.44 17.59
CA HIS A 135 6.93 -8.79 16.73
C HIS A 135 7.22 -9.94 15.75
N LEU A 136 8.44 -10.49 15.73
CA LEU A 136 8.77 -11.61 14.83
C LEU A 136 7.98 -12.86 15.19
N ALA A 137 7.85 -13.15 16.49
CA ALA A 137 7.13 -14.32 16.99
C ALA A 137 5.69 -14.34 16.45
N THR A 138 5.01 -13.19 16.46
CA THR A 138 3.64 -13.07 15.93
C THR A 138 3.53 -13.46 14.45
N CYS A 139 4.53 -13.13 13.62
CA CYS A 139 4.51 -13.56 12.22
C CYS A 139 4.84 -15.05 12.05
N VAL A 140 5.80 -15.56 12.83
CA VAL A 140 6.19 -16.98 12.77
C VAL A 140 5.06 -17.88 13.27
N ASP A 141 4.34 -17.46 14.30
CA ASP A 141 3.17 -18.17 14.84
C ASP A 141 2.00 -18.16 13.86
N ALA A 142 1.88 -17.13 13.02
CA ALA A 142 0.87 -17.05 11.97
C ALA A 142 1.15 -18.05 10.83
N ASP A 143 2.40 -18.14 10.38
CA ASP A 143 2.87 -19.18 9.47
C ASP A 143 4.40 -19.33 9.57
N PRO A 144 4.91 -20.51 9.97
CA PRO A 144 6.34 -20.74 10.13
C PRO A 144 7.13 -20.70 8.81
N HIS A 145 6.46 -20.75 7.65
CA HIS A 145 7.09 -20.69 6.33
C HIS A 145 7.29 -19.26 5.83
N TRP A 146 6.68 -18.27 6.48
CA TRP A 146 6.82 -16.87 6.09
C TRP A 146 8.27 -16.39 6.24
N LYS A 147 8.73 -15.63 5.25
CA LYS A 147 10.02 -14.93 5.36
C LYS A 147 9.87 -13.71 6.26
N VAL A 148 10.15 -13.90 7.55
CA VAL A 148 10.05 -12.85 8.58
C VAL A 148 11.37 -12.09 8.70
N GLU A 149 11.35 -10.77 8.52
CA GLU A 149 12.55 -9.92 8.56
C GLU A 149 12.33 -8.65 9.39
N VAL A 150 13.31 -8.28 10.22
CA VAL A 150 13.34 -6.94 10.84
C VAL A 150 13.80 -5.92 9.80
N ASN A 151 12.94 -4.97 9.44
CA ASN A 151 13.24 -3.95 8.45
C ASN A 151 12.82 -2.55 8.95
N ARG A 152 13.74 -1.89 9.66
CA ARG A 152 13.52 -0.54 10.24
C ARG A 152 13.29 0.55 9.20
N ASN A 153 13.86 0.38 8.00
CA ASN A 153 13.70 1.35 6.94
C ASN A 153 12.23 1.49 6.53
N VAL A 154 11.40 0.44 6.58
CA VAL A 154 9.97 0.57 6.26
C VAL A 154 9.25 1.52 7.23
N TYR A 155 9.74 1.64 8.46
CA TYR A 155 9.12 2.40 9.55
C TYR A 155 9.75 3.79 9.78
N PHE A 156 10.59 4.28 8.86
CA PHE A 156 11.29 5.57 9.04
C PHE A 156 12.17 5.59 10.30
N ARG A 157 12.91 4.49 10.53
CA ARG A 157 13.86 4.30 11.64
C ARG A 157 15.19 3.77 11.15
#